data_AF-A0A9Q0GGR1-F1
#
_entry.id   AF-A0A9Q0GGR1-F1
#
_cell.length_a   1.000
_cell.length_b   1.000
_cell.length_c   1.000
_cell.angle_alpha   90.00
_cell.angle_beta   90.00
_cell.angle_gamma   90.00
#
_symmetry.space_group_name_H-M   'P 1'
#
loop_
_entity.id
_entity.type
_entity.pdbx_description
1 polymer ?
#
loop_
_entity_poly.entity_id
_entity_poly.type
_entity_poly.pdbx_seq_one_letter_code
_entity_poly.pdbx_strand_id
1 'polypeptide(L)'
;MDLDQRPELTQGSVEFVATTEYMVRPPMPPLYFFLIDVSISAVRSGMLESSLTQPQMMVVSDLDDVFVPLPDDLIVNLADSRSVVDVFLDTLPSMFQDNVNVESAFGPALKAAFSVMNQLGGKRLIFQNTMPSLGIGRLKLRGDHVPVYGTDKEHALRLPEDPFYKQMAADLTKYQIGVY
;
A
#
# COMPACT_ATOMS: atom_id res chain seq x y z
N MET A 1 46.45 -18.53 14.24
CA MET A 1 45.49 -18.78 13.14
C MET A 1 44.12 -18.50 13.69
N ASP A 2 43.44 -17.54 13.10
CA ASP A 2 42.06 -17.11 13.35
C ASP A 2 41.14 -17.53 12.19
N LEU A 3 41.67 -18.19 11.16
CA LEU A 3 40.94 -18.71 9.99
C LEU A 3 39.63 -19.42 10.36
N ASP A 4 39.68 -20.35 11.31
CA ASP A 4 38.51 -21.11 11.76
C ASP A 4 37.49 -20.28 12.58
N GLN A 5 37.86 -19.06 12.98
CA GLN A 5 36.99 -18.09 13.67
C GLN A 5 36.38 -17.05 12.71
N ARG A 6 36.82 -17.03 11.44
CA ARG A 6 36.39 -16.08 10.43
C ARG A 6 35.43 -16.76 9.44
N PRO A 7 34.10 -16.59 9.60
CA PRO A 7 33.13 -17.28 8.76
C PRO A 7 33.27 -16.90 7.29
N GLU A 8 33.74 -15.68 6.98
CA GLU A 8 33.96 -15.21 5.61
C GLU A 8 35.14 -15.90 4.90
N LEU A 9 35.96 -16.66 5.63
CA LEU A 9 37.06 -17.47 5.09
C LEU A 9 36.74 -18.97 5.05
N THR A 10 35.62 -19.40 5.64
CA THR A 10 35.28 -20.83 5.85
C THR A 10 33.88 -21.23 5.39
N GLN A 11 32.96 -20.28 5.20
CA GLN A 11 31.58 -20.52 4.80
C GLN A 11 31.30 -20.00 3.38
N GLY A 12 30.46 -20.70 2.62
CA GLY A 12 30.03 -20.28 1.28
C GLY A 12 28.99 -19.15 1.26
N SER A 13 28.52 -18.69 2.43
CA SER A 13 27.57 -17.58 2.58
C SER A 13 27.75 -16.95 3.95
N VAL A 14 27.83 -15.61 3.98
CA VAL A 14 28.02 -14.80 5.19
C VAL A 14 27.29 -13.47 5.05
N GLU A 15 26.96 -12.85 6.17
CA GLU A 15 26.46 -11.47 6.24
C GLU A 15 27.53 -10.55 6.82
N PHE A 16 27.61 -9.33 6.30
CA PHE A 16 28.52 -8.29 6.80
C PHE A 16 27.72 -7.15 7.40
N VAL A 17 28.20 -6.60 8.52
CA VAL A 17 27.68 -5.34 9.05
C VAL A 17 28.08 -4.21 8.08
N ALA A 18 27.09 -3.60 7.44
CA ALA A 18 27.33 -2.49 6.53
C ALA A 18 27.90 -1.28 7.28
N THR A 19 29.05 -0.78 6.81
CA THR A 19 29.66 0.47 7.28
C THR A 19 28.90 1.69 6.78
N THR A 20 29.12 2.86 7.38
CA THR A 20 28.39 4.10 7.06
C THR A 20 28.58 4.58 5.61
N GLU A 21 29.65 4.15 4.93
CA GLU A 21 29.89 4.45 3.51
C GLU A 21 28.87 3.80 2.56
N TYR A 22 28.17 2.75 3.01
CA TYR A 22 27.05 2.12 2.28
C TYR A 22 25.69 2.76 2.61
N MET A 23 25.65 3.82 3.43
CA MET A 23 24.41 4.42 3.94
C MET A 23 24.27 5.89 3.51
N VAL A 24 23.19 6.21 2.80
CA VAL A 24 22.81 7.61 2.49
C VAL A 24 22.10 8.27 3.68
N ARG A 25 21.42 7.48 4.51
CA ARG A 25 20.79 7.86 5.78
C ARG A 25 20.84 6.67 6.74
N PRO A 26 20.71 6.88 8.07
CA PRO A 26 20.57 5.78 9.02
C PRO A 26 19.40 4.84 8.66
N PRO A 27 19.48 3.54 9.01
CA PRO A 27 18.36 2.61 8.83
C PRO A 27 17.12 3.11 9.57
N MET A 28 16.02 3.30 8.83
CA MET A 28 14.73 3.70 9.40
C MET A 28 14.01 2.47 9.98
N PRO A 29 13.23 2.61 11.07
CA PRO A 29 12.42 1.52 11.59
C PRO A 29 11.36 1.09 10.56
N PRO A 30 10.92 -0.20 10.56
CA PRO A 30 9.90 -0.68 9.64
C PRO A 30 8.56 0.06 9.81
N LEU A 31 8.21 0.89 8.82
CA LEU A 31 6.93 1.57 8.75
C LEU A 31 5.93 0.74 7.94
N TYR A 32 4.74 0.52 8.49
CA TYR A 32 3.64 -0.16 7.83
C TYR A 32 2.48 0.82 7.61
N PHE A 33 1.96 0.88 6.39
CA PHE A 33 0.78 1.67 6.05
C PHE A 33 -0.28 0.78 5.41
N PHE A 34 -1.48 0.77 5.98
CA PHE A 34 -2.59 -0.08 5.57
C PHE A 34 -3.53 0.71 4.67
N LEU A 35 -3.79 0.21 3.47
CA LEU A 35 -4.78 0.76 2.54
C LEU A 35 -5.91 -0.26 2.41
N ILE A 36 -7.11 0.09 2.87
CA ILE A 36 -8.24 -0.85 2.94
C ILE A 36 -9.37 -0.34 2.05
N ASP A 37 -9.77 -1.18 1.09
CA ASP A 37 -10.99 -1.02 0.31
C ASP A 37 -12.21 -1.32 1.19
N VAL A 38 -13.11 -0.35 1.28
CA VAL A 38 -14.33 -0.42 2.10
C VAL A 38 -15.61 -0.36 1.24
N SER A 39 -15.49 -0.59 -0.08
CA SER A 39 -16.62 -0.73 -0.99
C SER A 39 -17.54 -1.90 -0.62
N ILE A 40 -18.78 -1.90 -1.16
CA ILE A 40 -19.77 -2.95 -0.90
C ILE A 40 -19.24 -4.37 -1.16
N SER A 41 -18.32 -4.53 -2.12
CA SER A 41 -17.67 -5.81 -2.43
C SER A 41 -16.83 -6.30 -1.25
N ALA A 42 -15.99 -5.43 -0.67
CA ALA A 42 -15.11 -5.75 0.47
C ALA A 42 -15.91 -6.03 1.75
N VAL A 43 -16.97 -5.25 1.99
CA VAL A 43 -17.92 -5.46 3.10
C VAL A 43 -18.59 -6.83 2.95
N ARG A 44 -19.17 -7.13 1.78
CA ARG A 44 -19.88 -8.40 1.52
C ARG A 44 -18.98 -9.63 1.51
N SER A 45 -17.69 -9.49 1.22
CA SER A 45 -16.73 -10.59 1.28
C SER A 45 -16.23 -10.92 2.69
N GLY A 46 -16.72 -10.22 3.73
CA GLY A 46 -16.27 -10.43 5.11
C GLY A 46 -14.83 -9.95 5.35
N MET A 47 -14.32 -9.02 4.55
CA MET A 47 -12.91 -8.56 4.62
C MET A 47 -12.61 -7.74 5.90
N LEU A 48 -13.64 -7.34 6.66
CA LEU A 48 -13.56 -6.24 7.63
C LEU A 48 -13.92 -6.60 9.09
N GLU A 49 -14.21 -7.85 9.48
CA GLU A 49 -14.82 -8.18 10.79
C GLU A 49 -13.93 -8.08 12.06
N SER A 50 -14.26 -7.21 13.04
CA SER A 50 -14.19 -7.42 14.53
C SER A 50 -15.00 -6.32 15.33
N SER A 51 -14.86 -6.12 16.66
CA SER A 51 -15.86 -5.37 17.52
C SER A 51 -15.40 -4.42 18.68
N LEU A 52 -15.81 -3.12 18.62
CA LEU A 52 -15.76 -2.00 19.63
C LEU A 52 -14.38 -1.39 19.98
N THR A 53 -14.15 -0.08 20.27
CA THR A 53 -14.79 1.27 20.13
C THR A 53 -13.74 2.32 20.59
N GLN A 54 -13.45 3.47 19.97
CA GLN A 54 -13.86 4.05 18.68
C GLN A 54 -12.77 5.04 18.13
N PRO A 55 -12.46 5.06 16.81
CA PRO A 55 -11.43 5.89 16.16
C PRO A 55 -11.93 7.22 15.55
N GLN A 56 -11.03 8.18 15.26
CA GLN A 56 -11.33 9.37 14.44
C GLN A 56 -11.19 9.07 12.94
N MET A 57 -12.16 9.50 12.14
CA MET A 57 -12.19 9.32 10.68
C MET A 57 -12.25 10.69 9.98
N MET A 58 -11.46 10.85 8.92
CA MET A 58 -11.47 12.01 8.05
C MET A 58 -11.76 11.59 6.62
N VAL A 59 -12.65 12.32 5.94
CA VAL A 59 -13.09 12.01 4.59
C VAL A 59 -12.53 13.06 3.63
N VAL A 60 -11.75 12.61 2.65
CA VAL A 60 -11.26 13.44 1.53
C VAL A 60 -12.09 13.07 0.30
N SER A 61 -12.92 14.00 -0.17
CA SER A 61 -13.82 13.80 -1.33
C SER A 61 -13.26 14.33 -2.64
N ASP A 62 -12.25 15.21 -2.60
CA ASP A 62 -11.53 15.65 -3.79
C ASP A 62 -10.52 14.57 -4.20
N LEU A 63 -10.68 14.05 -5.42
CA LEU A 63 -9.85 12.98 -5.98
C LEU A 63 -8.80 13.50 -6.96
N ASP A 64 -8.87 14.78 -7.34
CA ASP A 64 -7.95 15.43 -8.26
C ASP A 64 -6.82 16.12 -7.48
N ASP A 65 -7.16 16.86 -6.41
CA ASP A 65 -6.20 17.46 -5.48
C ASP A 65 -6.17 16.74 -4.12
N VAL A 66 -5.58 15.53 -4.13
CA VAL A 66 -5.50 14.67 -2.94
C VAL A 66 -4.48 15.19 -1.93
N PHE A 67 -4.97 15.66 -0.78
CA PHE A 67 -4.15 16.10 0.35
C PHE A 67 -4.25 15.13 1.55
N VAL A 68 -3.27 15.20 2.45
CA VAL A 68 -3.33 14.52 3.76
C VAL A 68 -3.98 15.48 4.75
N PRO A 69 -5.11 15.12 5.40
CA PRO A 69 -5.86 16.06 6.24
C PRO A 69 -5.20 16.37 7.59
N LEU A 70 -4.20 15.59 8.02
CA LEU A 70 -3.33 15.90 9.16
C LEU A 70 -1.86 15.88 8.71
N PRO A 71 -1.05 16.91 9.04
CA PRO A 71 0.38 16.94 8.72
C PRO A 71 1.20 16.02 9.63
N ASP A 72 0.77 15.87 10.89
CA ASP A 72 1.43 15.09 11.94
C ASP A 72 0.47 13.98 12.46
N ASP A 73 0.97 13.06 13.28
CA ASP A 73 0.24 11.97 13.97
C ASP A 73 -0.47 10.90 13.11
N LEU A 74 -0.39 10.93 11.77
CA LEU A 74 -0.93 9.83 10.94
C LEU A 74 -0.07 8.54 11.00
N ILE A 75 1.18 8.65 11.45
CA ILE A 75 2.09 7.52 11.66
C ILE A 75 2.38 7.45 13.16
N VAL A 76 1.85 6.41 13.80
CA VAL A 76 1.97 6.19 15.25
C VAL A 76 2.83 4.98 15.56
N ASN A 77 3.42 4.95 16.76
CA ASN A 77 4.03 3.74 17.29
C ASN A 77 2.94 2.73 17.65
N LEU A 78 2.99 1.55 17.02
CA LEU A 78 2.03 0.47 17.25
C LEU A 78 2.02 -0.02 18.71
N ALA A 79 3.15 0.02 19.42
CA ALA A 79 3.20 -0.40 20.83
C ALA A 79 2.41 0.58 21.72
N ASP A 80 2.58 1.88 21.49
CA ASP A 80 1.96 2.94 22.28
C ASP A 80 0.46 3.10 21.93
N SER A 81 0.10 2.85 20.67
CA SER A 81 -1.27 3.00 20.14
C SER A 81 -2.04 1.69 20.01
N ARG A 82 -1.52 0.57 20.54
CA ARG A 82 -2.04 -0.79 20.28
C ARG A 82 -3.53 -0.91 20.55
N SER A 83 -3.99 -0.41 21.69
CA SER A 83 -5.40 -0.45 22.09
C SER A 83 -6.31 0.31 21.12
N VAL A 84 -5.85 1.45 20.57
CA VAL A 84 -6.59 2.25 19.59
C VAL A 84 -6.63 1.56 18.22
N VAL A 85 -5.56 0.85 17.85
CA VAL A 85 -5.51 0.07 16.60
C VAL A 85 -6.40 -1.16 16.67
N ASP A 86 -6.36 -1.93 17.76
CA ASP A 86 -7.26 -3.06 17.98
C ASP A 86 -8.71 -2.58 17.86
N VAL A 87 -9.07 -1.54 18.63
CA VAL A 87 -10.34 -0.78 18.57
C VAL A 87 -10.78 -0.34 17.16
N PHE A 88 -9.84 0.10 16.32
CA PHE A 88 -10.14 0.57 14.96
C PHE A 88 -10.52 -0.61 14.06
N LEU A 89 -9.72 -1.67 14.06
CA LEU A 89 -10.03 -2.91 13.36
C LEU A 89 -11.38 -3.46 13.85
N ASP A 90 -11.59 -3.38 15.16
CA ASP A 90 -12.81 -3.69 15.89
C ASP A 90 -14.01 -2.78 15.57
N THR A 91 -13.88 -1.69 14.83
CA THR A 91 -15.04 -0.85 14.45
C THR A 91 -15.26 -0.76 12.96
N LEU A 92 -14.22 -1.02 12.17
CA LEU A 92 -14.19 -1.00 10.72
C LEU A 92 -15.36 -1.70 9.99
N PRO A 93 -15.86 -2.90 10.37
CA PRO A 93 -16.96 -3.53 9.61
C PRO A 93 -18.26 -2.77 9.81
N SER A 94 -18.55 -2.39 11.05
CA SER A 94 -19.78 -1.69 11.44
C SER A 94 -19.86 -0.29 10.80
N MET A 95 -18.71 0.35 10.55
CA MET A 95 -18.64 1.66 9.88
C MET A 95 -19.10 1.61 8.42
N PHE A 96 -19.00 0.46 7.76
CA PHE A 96 -19.28 0.30 6.33
C PHE A 96 -20.34 -0.77 6.01
N GLN A 97 -21.00 -1.36 7.02
CA GLN A 97 -21.98 -2.44 6.86
C GLN A 97 -23.11 -2.11 5.85
N ASP A 98 -23.57 -0.85 5.84
CA ASP A 98 -24.64 -0.35 4.96
C ASP A 98 -24.09 0.35 3.69
N ASN A 99 -22.77 0.28 3.42
CA ASN A 99 -22.15 1.00 2.32
C ASN A 99 -22.56 0.41 0.96
N VAL A 100 -23.38 1.14 0.20
CA VAL A 100 -23.82 0.74 -1.15
C VAL A 100 -22.85 1.12 -2.28
N ASN A 101 -21.71 1.76 -1.97
CA ASN A 101 -20.78 2.22 -2.99
C ASN A 101 -20.04 1.05 -3.68
N VAL A 102 -20.20 0.97 -5.00
CA VAL A 102 -19.57 -0.03 -5.90
C VAL A 102 -18.27 0.48 -6.54
N GLU A 103 -17.89 1.74 -6.30
CA GLU A 103 -16.75 2.38 -6.94
C GLU A 103 -15.50 2.39 -6.04
N SER A 104 -14.31 2.42 -6.67
CA SER A 104 -13.03 2.47 -5.96
C SER A 104 -12.14 3.60 -6.47
N ALA A 105 -11.72 4.47 -5.54
CA ALA A 105 -10.78 5.58 -5.76
C ALA A 105 -9.33 5.18 -5.43
N PHE A 106 -8.90 4.00 -5.88
CA PHE A 106 -7.62 3.39 -5.51
C PHE A 106 -6.38 4.25 -5.85
N GLY A 107 -6.32 4.86 -7.04
CA GLY A 107 -5.19 5.70 -7.43
C GLY A 107 -5.05 6.99 -6.62
N PRO A 108 -6.14 7.74 -6.37
CA PRO A 108 -6.17 8.80 -5.36
C PRO A 108 -5.69 8.32 -3.98
N ALA A 109 -6.18 7.18 -3.48
CA ALA A 109 -5.77 6.64 -2.18
C ALA A 109 -4.26 6.26 -2.15
N LEU A 110 -3.71 5.72 -3.25
CA LEU A 110 -2.28 5.48 -3.41
C LEU A 110 -1.43 6.77 -3.37
N LYS A 111 -1.94 7.88 -3.94
CA LYS A 111 -1.30 9.21 -3.84
C LYS A 111 -1.31 9.72 -2.40
N ALA A 112 -2.44 9.62 -1.68
CA ALA A 112 -2.53 10.03 -0.26
C ALA A 112 -1.53 9.26 0.61
N ALA A 113 -1.48 7.93 0.47
CA ALA A 113 -0.49 7.11 1.16
C ALA A 113 0.97 7.46 0.77
N PHE A 114 1.18 8.04 -0.42
CA PHE A 114 2.50 8.47 -0.89
C PHE A 114 2.94 9.82 -0.32
N SER A 115 2.05 10.81 -0.22
CA SER A 115 2.37 12.06 0.48
C SER A 115 2.73 11.82 1.95
N VAL A 116 2.12 10.82 2.61
CA VAL A 116 2.46 10.40 3.98
C VAL A 116 3.83 9.72 4.07
N MET A 117 4.09 8.71 3.22
CA MET A 117 5.26 7.83 3.38
C MET A 117 6.55 8.34 2.73
N ASN A 118 6.50 9.31 1.81
CA ASN A 118 7.66 9.67 0.99
C ASN A 118 8.90 10.15 1.78
N GLN A 119 8.73 10.65 3.02
CA GLN A 119 9.85 11.07 3.86
C GLN A 119 10.58 9.87 4.51
N LEU A 120 9.85 8.80 4.83
CA LEU A 120 10.33 7.70 5.68
C LEU A 120 10.58 6.41 4.89
N GLY A 121 9.84 6.16 3.82
CA GLY A 121 9.80 4.86 3.13
C GLY A 121 8.93 3.84 3.88
N GLY A 122 9.14 2.55 3.62
CA GLY A 122 8.52 1.45 4.36
C GLY A 122 7.72 0.49 3.50
N LYS A 123 6.67 -0.11 4.08
CA LYS A 123 5.86 -1.15 3.46
C LYS A 123 4.38 -0.77 3.46
N ARG A 124 3.73 -0.82 2.30
CA ARG A 124 2.27 -0.79 2.19
C ARG A 124 1.71 -2.21 2.19
N LEU A 125 0.56 -2.35 2.83
CA LEU A 125 -0.30 -3.52 2.76
C LEU A 125 -1.64 -3.07 2.19
N ILE A 126 -2.00 -3.59 1.02
CA ILE A 126 -3.17 -3.16 0.25
C ILE A 126 -4.21 -4.27 0.21
N PHE A 127 -5.39 -3.98 0.76
CA PHE A 127 -6.54 -4.86 0.75
C PHE A 127 -7.55 -4.29 -0.24
N GLN A 128 -7.46 -4.71 -1.50
CA GLN A 128 -8.32 -4.24 -2.60
C GLN A 128 -9.24 -5.38 -3.07
N ASN A 129 -10.55 -5.14 -3.19
CA ASN A 129 -11.51 -6.14 -3.71
C ASN A 129 -12.25 -5.64 -4.96
N THR A 130 -12.51 -4.34 -5.07
CA THR A 130 -13.19 -3.72 -6.21
C THR A 130 -12.21 -3.23 -7.27
N MET A 131 -12.57 -3.28 -8.55
CA MET A 131 -11.75 -2.70 -9.63
C MET A 131 -11.66 -1.16 -9.45
N PRO A 132 -10.46 -0.54 -9.49
CA PRO A 132 -10.30 0.91 -9.52
C PRO A 132 -11.16 1.54 -10.62
N SER A 133 -12.11 2.41 -10.27
CA SER A 133 -13.09 3.01 -11.19
C SER A 133 -13.09 4.54 -11.17
N LEU A 134 -12.64 5.15 -10.08
CA LEU A 134 -12.65 6.60 -9.86
C LEU A 134 -11.24 7.20 -9.80
N GLY A 135 -11.14 8.45 -10.27
CA GLY A 135 -9.92 9.25 -10.26
C GLY A 135 -8.81 8.74 -11.21
N ILE A 136 -7.59 9.18 -10.93
CA ILE A 136 -6.38 8.73 -11.63
C ILE A 136 -6.14 7.22 -11.43
N GLY A 137 -5.60 6.51 -12.43
CA GLY A 137 -5.39 5.07 -12.32
C GLY A 137 -6.65 4.23 -12.38
N ARG A 138 -7.82 4.80 -12.70
CA ARG A 138 -9.02 4.01 -12.98
C ARG A 138 -8.79 3.03 -14.14
N LEU A 139 -9.35 1.84 -14.00
CA LEU A 139 -9.27 0.76 -14.98
C LEU A 139 -10.63 0.56 -15.67
N LYS A 140 -10.59 -0.12 -16.82
CA LYS A 140 -11.77 -0.58 -17.54
C LYS A 140 -11.72 -2.11 -17.65
N LEU A 141 -12.88 -2.72 -17.82
CA LEU A 141 -12.96 -4.15 -18.10
C LEU A 141 -12.27 -4.46 -19.42
N ARG A 142 -11.34 -5.41 -19.38
CA ARG A 142 -10.61 -5.94 -20.53
C ARG A 142 -11.10 -7.37 -20.78
N GLY A 143 -11.82 -7.58 -21.88
CA GLY A 143 -12.35 -8.92 -22.22
C GLY A 143 -13.09 -8.99 -23.54
N ASP A 144 -13.81 -7.93 -23.92
CA ASP A 144 -14.71 -7.96 -25.09
C ASP A 144 -13.99 -7.99 -26.45
N HIS A 145 -12.67 -7.78 -26.46
CA HIS A 145 -11.84 -7.85 -27.68
C HIS A 145 -11.25 -9.26 -27.90
N VAL A 146 -12.15 -10.22 -28.11
CA VAL A 146 -11.84 -11.58 -28.62
C VAL A 146 -10.81 -11.61 -29.76
N PRO A 147 -10.77 -10.66 -30.74
CA PRO A 147 -9.82 -10.72 -31.86
C PRO A 147 -8.33 -10.57 -31.52
N VAL A 148 -7.96 -10.28 -30.26
CA VAL A 148 -6.57 -10.00 -29.86
C VAL A 148 -5.84 -11.24 -29.34
N TYR A 149 -6.56 -12.24 -28.82
CA TYR A 149 -5.98 -13.50 -28.33
C TYR A 149 -5.33 -14.31 -29.46
N GLY A 150 -4.16 -14.89 -29.19
CA GLY A 150 -3.41 -15.66 -30.19
C GLY A 150 -2.76 -14.81 -31.29
N THR A 151 -2.72 -13.49 -31.13
CA THR A 151 -2.04 -12.55 -32.05
C THR A 151 -0.82 -11.92 -31.38
N ASP A 152 0.11 -11.39 -32.18
CA ASP A 152 1.27 -10.64 -31.68
C ASP A 152 0.88 -9.44 -30.78
N LYS A 153 -0.37 -8.97 -30.87
CA LYS A 153 -0.91 -7.86 -30.06
C LYS A 153 -1.39 -8.27 -28.67
N GLU A 154 -1.46 -9.58 -28.36
CA GLU A 154 -1.91 -10.08 -27.06
C GLU A 154 -1.06 -9.55 -25.90
N HIS A 155 0.23 -9.29 -26.11
CA HIS A 155 1.12 -8.72 -25.09
C HIS A 155 0.61 -7.38 -24.52
N ALA A 156 -0.15 -6.60 -25.29
CA ALA A 156 -0.72 -5.33 -24.85
C ALA A 156 -1.73 -5.50 -23.71
N LEU A 157 -2.43 -6.64 -23.63
CA LEU A 157 -3.37 -6.95 -22.54
C LEU A 157 -2.65 -7.11 -21.19
N ARG A 158 -1.34 -7.38 -21.21
CA ARG A 158 -0.49 -7.58 -20.02
C ARG A 158 0.23 -6.30 -19.58
N LEU A 159 0.08 -5.20 -20.33
CA LEU A 159 0.60 -3.88 -19.95
C LEU A 159 -0.45 -3.12 -19.12
N PRO A 160 -0.05 -2.33 -18.09
CA PRO A 160 -0.99 -1.49 -17.34
C PRO A 160 -1.65 -0.47 -18.29
N GLU A 161 -2.93 -0.17 -18.07
CA GLU A 161 -3.70 0.74 -18.93
C GLU A 161 -3.27 2.19 -18.76
N ASP A 162 -3.23 2.63 -17.51
CA ASP A 162 -2.87 3.97 -17.13
C ASP A 162 -1.35 4.06 -16.87
N PRO A 163 -0.62 4.97 -17.54
CA PRO A 163 0.78 5.27 -17.22
C PRO A 163 1.02 5.59 -15.74
N PHE A 164 0.00 6.06 -15.01
CA PHE A 164 0.00 6.26 -13.55
C PHE A 164 0.70 5.12 -12.79
N TYR A 165 0.39 3.86 -13.12
CA TYR A 165 0.95 2.72 -12.39
C TYR A 165 2.47 2.58 -12.57
N LYS A 166 2.99 2.91 -13.77
CA LYS A 166 4.44 2.90 -14.02
C LYS A 166 5.13 4.06 -13.32
N GLN A 167 4.53 5.25 -13.35
CA GLN A 167 5.04 6.43 -12.67
C GLN A 167 5.07 6.22 -11.15
N MET A 168 3.94 5.80 -10.58
CA MET A 168 3.82 5.47 -9.15
C MET A 168 4.83 4.40 -8.72
N ALA A 169 5.06 3.34 -9.51
CA ALA A 169 6.08 2.34 -9.19
C ALA A 169 7.51 2.92 -9.16
N ALA A 170 7.84 3.84 -10.08
CA ALA A 170 9.13 4.54 -10.10
C ALA A 170 9.30 5.46 -8.88
N ASP A 171 8.24 6.20 -8.52
CA ASP A 171 8.24 7.07 -7.34
C ASP A 171 8.37 6.26 -6.04
N LEU A 172 7.56 5.20 -5.87
CA LEU A 172 7.65 4.29 -4.71
C LEU A 172 9.06 3.69 -4.56
N THR A 173 9.69 3.27 -5.66
CA THR A 173 11.07 2.76 -5.67
C THR A 173 12.06 3.83 -5.20
N LYS A 174 11.94 5.06 -5.73
CA LYS A 174 12.81 6.20 -5.37
C LYS A 174 12.75 6.55 -3.88
N TYR A 175 11.58 6.40 -3.25
CA TYR A 175 11.37 6.70 -1.82
C TYR A 175 11.41 5.47 -0.90
N GLN A 176 11.91 4.32 -1.38
CA GLN A 176 12.08 3.09 -0.59
C GLN A 176 10.75 2.56 0.00
N ILE A 177 9.67 2.62 -0.79
CA ILE A 177 8.34 2.13 -0.42
C ILE A 177 8.02 0.85 -1.19
N GLY A 178 7.91 -0.27 -0.49
CA GLY A 178 7.39 -1.52 -1.03
C GLY A 178 5.86 -1.57 -0.97
N VAL A 179 5.22 -2.25 -1.92
CA VAL A 179 3.76 -2.47 -1.98
C VAL A 179 3.48 -3.95 -2.08
N TYR A 180 2.53 -4.43 -1.27
CA TYR A 180 2.17 -5.84 -1.08
C TYR A 180 0.67 -5.95 -0.83
#